data_AF-A0A969W023-F1
#
_entry.id   AF-A0A969W023-F1
#
_cell.length_a   1.000
_cell.length_b   1.000
_cell.length_c   1.000
_cell.angle_alpha   90.00
_cell.angle_beta   90.00
_cell.angle_gamma   90.00
#
_symmetry.space_group_name_H-M   'P 1'
#
loop_
_entity.id
_entity.type
_entity.pdbx_description
1 polymer ?
#
loop_
_entity_poly.entity_id
_entity_poly.type
_entity_poly.pdbx_seq_one_letter_code
_entity_poly.pdbx_strand_id
1 'polypeptide(L)'
;NVPAALAIPVQTITAFRAARSPGDAHAYYSEGDYWWPDPANPAGPYIRRDGFSNPNRFDDHRQALIRLSLAVPALVAAYAVTGEQRLRDAAMAHLTAWFVDPATRMAPHLEHAQAIIGVNTGRGIGIIDTLHLAEVALAVDALRRRDGDDDALRAIAGWFDSYLHWLRTSANGIDEADEINNHGTCYVLQCAAFARLTGRRAVADWARTQLTDVLIPTQIAPDGSQPLELARTKPFGYCLFNLDVMAGAIHLLGDGSPQLWHARGPASGSPADALSYMAPFIADKSRWPHARDVEYWENWPVRHPSLLIGGMALGRTEYIALWSGLDPHPTLPEIIRNYPLRQPLLWV
;
A
#
# COMPACT_ATOMS: atom_id res chain seq x y z
N ASN A 1 -3.61 -5.80 16.82
CA ASN A 1 -3.65 -6.39 18.18
C ASN A 1 -2.63 -7.55 18.26
N VAL A 2 -1.76 -7.58 19.28
CA VAL A 2 -0.59 -8.50 19.37
C VAL A 2 -0.96 -9.98 19.41
N PRO A 3 -1.94 -10.46 20.21
CA PRO A 3 -2.34 -11.87 20.20
C PRO A 3 -2.85 -12.32 18.83
N ALA A 4 -3.56 -11.44 18.11
CA ALA A 4 -4.01 -11.74 16.75
C ALA A 4 -2.82 -11.87 15.78
N ALA A 5 -1.81 -10.99 15.88
CA ALA A 5 -0.63 -11.05 15.04
C ALA A 5 0.20 -12.33 15.29
N LEU A 6 0.35 -12.74 16.56
CA LEU A 6 1.02 -13.99 16.93
C LEU A 6 0.28 -15.26 16.47
N ALA A 7 -1.03 -15.17 16.25
CA ALA A 7 -1.85 -16.28 15.79
C ALA A 7 -1.84 -16.43 14.25
N ILE A 8 -1.26 -15.49 13.51
CA ILE A 8 -1.17 -15.58 12.05
C ILE A 8 -0.13 -16.65 11.70
N PRO A 9 -0.49 -17.69 10.93
CA PRO A 9 0.46 -18.74 10.56
C PRO A 9 1.52 -18.21 9.58
N VAL A 10 2.75 -18.71 9.71
CA VAL A 10 3.81 -18.46 8.72
C VAL A 10 3.47 -19.23 7.45
N GLN A 11 2.98 -18.50 6.45
CA GLN A 11 2.56 -19.05 5.17
C GLN A 11 2.83 -18.03 4.06
N THR A 12 3.38 -18.49 2.95
CA THR A 12 3.75 -17.66 1.79
C THR A 12 2.96 -18.06 0.56
N ILE A 13 3.26 -17.43 -0.57
CA ILE A 13 2.56 -17.69 -1.84
C ILE A 13 2.72 -19.13 -2.34
N THR A 14 3.81 -19.84 -1.99
CA THR A 14 4.04 -21.22 -2.46
C THR A 14 3.01 -22.22 -1.90
N ALA A 15 2.28 -21.85 -0.85
CA ALA A 15 1.19 -22.65 -0.29
C ALA A 15 -0.10 -22.59 -1.12
N PHE A 16 -0.17 -21.70 -2.11
CA PHE A 16 -1.36 -21.42 -2.91
C PHE A 16 -1.05 -21.64 -4.38
N ARG A 17 -1.77 -22.54 -5.04
CA ARG A 17 -1.54 -22.84 -6.46
C ARG A 17 -2.61 -22.17 -7.32
N ALA A 18 -2.21 -21.16 -8.08
CA ALA A 18 -3.02 -20.58 -9.15
C ALA A 18 -2.95 -21.46 -10.40
N ALA A 19 -4.01 -22.21 -10.71
CA ALA A 19 -4.05 -23.06 -11.91
C ALA A 19 -3.87 -22.27 -13.23
N ARG A 20 -4.21 -20.98 -13.24
CA ARG A 20 -4.10 -20.07 -14.38
C ARG A 20 -2.79 -19.29 -14.43
N SER A 21 -1.93 -19.42 -13.42
CA SER A 21 -0.63 -18.74 -13.42
C SER A 21 0.33 -19.39 -14.42
N PRO A 22 1.02 -18.62 -15.26
CA PRO A 22 2.10 -19.13 -16.10
C PRO A 22 3.45 -19.24 -15.36
N GLY A 23 3.55 -18.68 -14.15
CA GLY A 23 4.76 -18.70 -13.35
C GLY A 23 4.92 -19.97 -12.51
N ASP A 24 6.11 -20.15 -11.93
CA ASP A 24 6.35 -21.22 -10.96
C ASP A 24 5.71 -20.93 -9.59
N ALA A 25 5.91 -21.81 -8.61
CA ALA A 25 5.34 -21.67 -7.27
C ALA A 25 5.83 -20.42 -6.51
N HIS A 26 6.96 -19.83 -6.92
CA HIS A 26 7.54 -18.63 -6.32
C HIS A 26 7.11 -17.35 -7.04
N ALA A 27 6.43 -17.45 -8.19
CA ALA A 27 5.94 -16.29 -8.92
C ALA A 27 4.62 -15.79 -8.32
N TYR A 28 4.56 -14.50 -7.98
CA TYR A 28 3.32 -13.87 -7.53
C TYR A 28 2.30 -13.82 -8.68
N TYR A 29 1.05 -14.18 -8.39
CA TYR A 29 -0.06 -14.18 -9.34
C TYR A 29 -1.31 -13.62 -8.67
N SER A 30 -2.01 -12.74 -9.38
CA SER A 30 -3.35 -12.29 -9.01
C SER A 30 -4.13 -11.96 -10.26
N GLU A 31 -5.45 -11.86 -10.13
CA GLU A 31 -6.33 -11.46 -11.22
C GLU A 31 -6.91 -10.07 -10.99
N GLY A 32 -7.15 -9.35 -12.08
CA GLY A 32 -7.72 -8.01 -12.01
C GLY A 32 -9.13 -8.03 -11.39
N ASP A 33 -9.36 -7.21 -10.37
CA ASP A 33 -10.56 -7.29 -9.55
C ASP A 33 -11.86 -7.09 -10.34
N TYR A 34 -11.84 -6.15 -11.27
CA TYR A 34 -13.03 -5.68 -11.97
C TYR A 34 -13.26 -6.39 -13.29
N TRP A 35 -12.64 -7.55 -13.52
CA TRP A 35 -12.73 -8.28 -14.79
C TRP A 35 -13.60 -9.53 -14.64
N TRP A 36 -14.61 -9.64 -15.51
CA TRP A 36 -15.67 -10.65 -15.43
C TRP A 36 -15.80 -11.41 -16.76
N PRO A 37 -16.24 -12.68 -16.73
CA PRO A 37 -16.63 -13.38 -17.96
C PRO A 37 -17.67 -12.57 -18.74
N ASP A 38 -17.51 -12.47 -20.05
CA ASP A 38 -18.49 -11.85 -20.93
C ASP A 38 -19.70 -12.79 -21.10
N PRO A 39 -20.92 -12.42 -20.66
CA PRO A 39 -22.10 -13.24 -20.87
C PRO A 39 -22.44 -13.46 -22.35
N ALA A 40 -22.04 -12.53 -23.23
CA ALA A 40 -22.26 -12.64 -24.67
C ALA A 40 -21.22 -13.53 -25.37
N ASN A 41 -20.03 -13.68 -24.77
CA ASN A 41 -18.98 -14.57 -25.27
C ASN A 41 -18.24 -15.26 -24.09
N PRO A 42 -18.83 -16.33 -23.50
CA PRO A 42 -18.27 -16.95 -22.30
C PRO A 42 -16.87 -17.56 -22.45
N ALA A 43 -16.43 -17.84 -23.68
CA ALA A 43 -15.09 -18.34 -23.99
C ALA A 43 -14.12 -17.20 -24.39
N GLY A 44 -14.61 -15.97 -24.49
CA GLY A 44 -13.83 -14.80 -24.88
C GLY A 44 -13.08 -14.14 -23.72
N PRO A 45 -12.39 -13.03 -24.02
CA PRO A 45 -11.72 -12.22 -23.01
C PRO A 45 -12.70 -11.68 -21.96
N TYR A 46 -12.23 -11.54 -20.73
CA TYR A 46 -13.03 -10.91 -19.68
C TYR A 46 -13.28 -9.43 -19.99
N ILE A 47 -14.39 -8.90 -19.48
CA ILE A 47 -14.83 -7.50 -19.61
C ILE A 47 -14.78 -6.77 -18.27
N ARG A 48 -14.52 -5.45 -18.31
CA ARG A 48 -14.39 -4.62 -17.11
C ARG A 48 -15.75 -4.18 -16.55
N ARG A 49 -15.90 -4.23 -15.22
CA ARG A 49 -17.01 -3.68 -14.42
C ARG A 49 -16.46 -2.88 -13.24
N ASP A 50 -16.20 -1.59 -13.43
CA ASP A 50 -15.45 -0.78 -12.46
C ASP A 50 -16.13 -0.72 -11.08
N GLY A 51 -15.38 -1.01 -10.02
CA GLY A 51 -15.87 -1.01 -8.65
C GLY A 51 -16.63 -2.25 -8.21
N PHE A 52 -16.84 -3.23 -9.10
CA PHE A 52 -17.50 -4.51 -8.79
C PHE A 52 -16.48 -5.64 -8.84
N SER A 53 -16.00 -6.06 -7.68
CA SER A 53 -14.98 -7.12 -7.58
C SER A 53 -15.54 -8.48 -7.96
N ASN A 54 -14.89 -9.16 -8.89
CA ASN A 54 -15.22 -10.54 -9.27
C ASN A 54 -14.86 -11.49 -8.12
N PRO A 55 -15.84 -12.19 -7.50
CA PRO A 55 -15.59 -13.08 -6.38
C PRO A 55 -14.87 -14.38 -6.79
N ASN A 56 -14.86 -14.73 -8.07
CA ASN A 56 -14.22 -15.95 -8.59
C ASN A 56 -12.79 -15.72 -9.09
N ARG A 57 -12.26 -14.51 -8.90
CA ARG A 57 -10.88 -14.18 -9.25
C ARG A 57 -9.93 -14.92 -8.31
N PHE A 58 -8.76 -15.28 -8.82
CA PHE A 58 -7.69 -15.73 -7.93
C PHE A 58 -7.08 -14.54 -7.19
N ASP A 59 -7.15 -14.54 -5.85
CA ASP A 59 -6.51 -13.51 -5.02
C ASP A 59 -5.71 -14.04 -3.81
N ASP A 60 -5.52 -15.35 -3.70
CA ASP A 60 -4.89 -15.98 -2.52
C ASP A 60 -3.49 -15.45 -2.22
N HIS A 61 -2.68 -15.15 -3.25
CA HIS A 61 -1.34 -14.57 -3.05
C HIS A 61 -1.43 -13.16 -2.45
N ARG A 62 -2.41 -12.35 -2.89
CA ARG A 62 -2.69 -11.03 -2.30
C ARG A 62 -3.12 -11.18 -0.86
N GLN A 63 -4.01 -12.13 -0.56
CA GLN A 63 -4.45 -12.39 0.81
C GLN A 63 -3.28 -12.83 1.71
N ALA A 64 -2.37 -13.68 1.20
CA ALA A 64 -1.16 -14.05 1.92
C ALA A 64 -0.26 -12.83 2.21
N LEU A 65 -0.12 -11.93 1.24
CA LEU A 65 0.68 -10.72 1.36
C LEU A 65 0.05 -9.73 2.36
N ILE A 66 -1.28 -9.57 2.35
CA ILE A 66 -2.00 -8.77 3.34
C ILE A 66 -1.78 -9.35 4.73
N ARG A 67 -1.86 -10.68 4.92
CA ARG A 67 -1.58 -11.33 6.22
C ARG A 67 -0.17 -11.05 6.70
N LEU A 68 0.84 -11.11 5.82
CA LEU A 68 2.22 -10.71 6.15
C LEU A 68 2.26 -9.26 6.66
N SER A 69 1.58 -8.33 5.96
CA SER A 69 1.54 -6.91 6.31
C SER A 69 0.76 -6.61 7.60
N LEU A 70 -0.10 -7.51 8.04
CA LEU A 70 -0.77 -7.42 9.34
C LEU A 70 0.11 -7.98 10.47
N ALA A 71 0.79 -9.10 10.22
CA ALA A 71 1.60 -9.79 11.20
C ALA A 71 2.90 -9.02 11.51
N VAL A 72 3.74 -8.80 10.50
CA VAL A 72 5.13 -8.34 10.71
C VAL A 72 5.19 -6.94 11.32
N PRO A 73 4.53 -5.91 10.75
CA PRO A 73 4.51 -4.59 11.36
C PRO A 73 4.01 -4.59 12.81
N ALA A 74 2.92 -5.32 13.10
CA ALA A 74 2.34 -5.35 14.44
C ALA A 74 3.27 -6.03 15.45
N LEU A 75 3.93 -7.13 15.07
CA LEU A 75 4.91 -7.83 15.90
C LEU A 75 6.13 -6.96 16.17
N VAL A 76 6.67 -6.30 15.13
CA VAL A 76 7.85 -5.45 15.27
C VAL A 76 7.55 -4.19 16.07
N ALA A 77 6.41 -3.53 15.84
CA ALA A 77 6.00 -2.37 16.63
C ALA A 77 5.84 -2.75 18.12
N ALA A 78 5.23 -3.90 18.41
CA ALA A 78 5.10 -4.39 19.78
C ALA A 78 6.46 -4.78 20.39
N TYR A 79 7.36 -5.40 19.62
CA TYR A 79 8.73 -5.70 20.05
C TYR A 79 9.52 -4.42 20.37
N ALA A 80 9.37 -3.37 19.56
CA ALA A 80 10.05 -2.10 19.79
C ALA A 80 9.69 -1.47 21.14
N VAL A 81 8.43 -1.63 21.58
CA VAL A 81 7.94 -1.12 22.87
C VAL A 81 8.29 -2.05 24.03
N THR A 82 8.08 -3.35 23.86
CA THR A 82 8.13 -4.32 24.98
C THR A 82 9.50 -4.98 25.17
N GLY A 83 10.30 -5.09 24.10
CA GLY A 83 11.53 -5.88 24.08
C GLY A 83 11.32 -7.41 24.17
N GLU A 84 10.08 -7.91 24.08
CA GLU A 84 9.80 -9.34 24.19
C GLU A 84 10.31 -10.12 22.97
N GLN A 85 11.32 -10.98 23.16
CA GLN A 85 11.98 -11.70 22.07
C GLN A 85 11.06 -12.58 21.22
N ARG A 86 10.03 -13.20 21.83
CA ARG A 86 9.05 -14.01 21.08
C ARG A 86 8.36 -13.24 19.95
N LEU A 87 8.22 -11.91 20.07
CA LEU A 87 7.63 -11.06 19.04
C LEU A 87 8.59 -10.86 17.87
N ARG A 88 9.87 -10.63 18.18
CA ARG A 88 10.96 -10.56 17.19
C ARG A 88 11.09 -11.88 16.44
N ASP A 89 11.13 -12.99 17.17
CA ASP A 89 11.28 -14.33 16.58
C ASP A 89 10.12 -14.67 15.65
N ALA A 90 8.89 -14.35 16.06
CA ALA A 90 7.71 -14.51 15.21
C ALA A 90 7.79 -13.64 13.94
N ALA A 91 8.19 -12.37 14.06
CA ALA A 91 8.37 -11.50 12.90
C ALA A 91 9.45 -12.03 11.95
N MET A 92 10.59 -12.47 12.49
CA MET A 92 11.69 -13.05 11.70
C MET A 92 11.26 -14.34 11.00
N ALA A 93 10.45 -15.19 11.62
CA ALA A 93 9.93 -16.40 10.98
C ALA A 93 9.10 -16.08 9.72
N HIS A 94 8.22 -15.07 9.80
CA HIS A 94 7.46 -14.59 8.64
C HIS A 94 8.38 -14.01 7.56
N LEU A 95 9.33 -13.15 7.94
CA LEU A 95 10.24 -12.49 7.01
C LEU A 95 11.16 -13.49 6.29
N THR A 96 11.76 -14.42 7.03
CA THR A 96 12.65 -15.44 6.47
C THR A 96 11.90 -16.35 5.49
N ALA A 97 10.70 -16.82 5.84
CA ALA A 97 9.89 -17.63 4.94
C ALA A 97 9.53 -16.87 3.66
N TRP A 98 9.09 -15.60 3.79
CA TRP A 98 8.62 -14.84 2.64
C TRP A 98 9.73 -14.42 1.67
N PHE A 99 10.91 -14.05 2.19
CA PHE A 99 11.93 -13.37 1.40
C PHE A 99 13.18 -14.21 1.11
N VAL A 100 13.48 -15.22 1.94
CA VAL A 100 14.81 -15.85 1.95
C VAL A 100 14.73 -17.35 1.69
N ASP A 101 13.86 -18.07 2.42
CA ASP A 101 13.81 -19.53 2.39
C ASP A 101 13.54 -20.04 0.96
N PRO A 102 14.44 -20.82 0.35
CA PRO A 102 14.28 -21.28 -1.02
C PRO A 102 13.03 -22.14 -1.25
N ALA A 103 12.47 -22.76 -0.21
CA ALA A 103 11.24 -23.56 -0.32
C ALA A 103 9.96 -22.70 -0.34
N THR A 104 10.01 -21.48 0.20
CA THR A 104 8.80 -20.68 0.46
C THR A 104 8.86 -19.24 -0.04
N ARG A 105 10.04 -18.74 -0.43
CA ARG A 105 10.22 -17.33 -0.82
C ARG A 105 9.36 -16.93 -2.01
N MET A 106 8.88 -15.70 -2.01
CA MET A 106 8.34 -15.05 -3.19
C MET A 106 9.50 -14.57 -4.08
N ALA A 107 9.41 -14.70 -5.39
CA ALA A 107 10.35 -14.09 -6.32
C ALA A 107 10.19 -12.55 -6.33
N PRO A 108 11.28 -11.76 -6.43
CA PRO A 108 11.23 -10.30 -6.32
C PRO A 108 10.75 -9.64 -7.62
N HIS A 109 9.58 -10.04 -8.14
CA HIS A 109 8.95 -9.45 -9.32
C HIS A 109 7.44 -9.72 -9.37
N LEU A 110 6.69 -8.85 -10.06
CA LEU A 110 5.24 -8.93 -10.25
C LEU A 110 4.88 -9.13 -11.74
N GLU A 111 5.49 -10.12 -12.37
CA GLU A 111 5.28 -10.38 -13.81
C GLU A 111 3.84 -10.80 -14.13
N HIS A 112 3.16 -11.43 -13.17
CA HIS A 112 1.83 -12.00 -13.36
C HIS A 112 0.76 -11.42 -12.43
N ALA A 113 0.97 -10.19 -11.97
CA ALA A 113 0.00 -9.51 -11.12
C ALA A 113 -1.16 -8.91 -11.94
N GLN A 114 -2.37 -9.06 -11.40
CA GLN A 114 -3.63 -8.61 -11.97
C GLN A 114 -3.84 -9.00 -13.45
N ALA A 115 -3.55 -10.26 -13.77
CA ALA A 115 -3.84 -10.84 -15.07
C ALA A 115 -5.31 -10.66 -15.45
N ILE A 116 -5.57 -10.51 -16.76
CA ILE A 116 -6.92 -10.46 -17.33
C ILE A 116 -7.09 -11.66 -18.24
N ILE A 117 -8.01 -12.55 -17.87
CA ILE A 117 -8.27 -13.80 -18.59
C ILE A 117 -8.62 -13.50 -20.05
N GLY A 118 -7.88 -14.13 -20.97
CA GLY A 118 -8.03 -13.95 -22.42
C GLY A 118 -7.42 -12.66 -22.99
N VAL A 119 -6.74 -11.84 -22.17
CA VAL A 119 -6.10 -10.58 -22.62
C VAL A 119 -4.60 -10.59 -22.35
N ASN A 120 -4.18 -10.82 -21.10
CA ASN A 120 -2.77 -10.81 -20.70
C ASN A 120 -2.51 -11.71 -19.49
N THR A 121 -1.24 -11.94 -19.19
CA THR A 121 -0.79 -12.75 -18.05
C THR A 121 -0.40 -11.93 -16.83
N GLY A 122 -0.41 -10.60 -16.92
CA GLY A 122 -0.01 -9.63 -15.90
C GLY A 122 0.07 -8.23 -16.51
N ARG A 123 0.16 -7.18 -15.69
CA ARG A 123 0.20 -5.77 -16.11
C ARG A 123 0.71 -4.83 -15.01
N GLY A 124 1.11 -3.61 -15.38
CA GLY A 124 1.66 -2.60 -14.46
C GLY A 124 0.77 -2.31 -13.26
N ILE A 125 -0.53 -2.07 -13.50
CA ILE A 125 -1.61 -1.88 -12.49
C ILE A 125 -1.61 -2.94 -11.38
N GLY A 126 -1.05 -4.13 -11.63
CA GLY A 126 -0.87 -5.16 -10.62
C GLY A 126 0.10 -4.83 -9.49
N ILE A 127 1.01 -3.87 -9.67
CA ILE A 127 2.03 -3.47 -8.67
C ILE A 127 1.40 -2.89 -7.40
N ILE A 128 0.19 -2.35 -7.47
CA ILE A 128 -0.56 -1.91 -6.28
C ILE A 128 -0.77 -3.05 -5.27
N ASP A 129 -0.77 -4.31 -5.70
CA ASP A 129 -0.92 -5.47 -4.81
C ASP A 129 0.19 -5.55 -3.74
N THR A 130 1.41 -5.11 -4.06
CA THR A 130 2.55 -5.11 -3.12
C THR A 130 2.68 -3.82 -2.32
N LEU A 131 1.74 -2.88 -2.43
CA LEU A 131 1.73 -1.66 -1.60
C LEU A 131 1.91 -1.95 -0.11
N HIS A 132 1.29 -3.04 0.35
CA HIS A 132 1.39 -3.55 1.72
C HIS A 132 2.80 -3.93 2.17
N LEU A 133 3.75 -4.14 1.25
CA LEU A 133 5.16 -4.36 1.59
C LEU A 133 5.86 -3.09 2.07
N ALA A 134 5.30 -1.89 1.84
CA ALA A 134 5.90 -0.64 2.29
C ALA A 134 6.06 -0.61 3.82
N GLU A 135 5.01 -0.96 4.58
CA GLU A 135 5.08 -1.02 6.04
C GLU A 135 5.94 -2.20 6.54
N VAL A 136 5.98 -3.31 5.79
CA VAL A 136 6.89 -4.44 6.06
C VAL A 136 8.35 -3.99 5.94
N ALA A 137 8.69 -3.21 4.91
CA ALA A 137 10.04 -2.67 4.75
C ALA A 137 10.44 -1.75 5.92
N LEU A 138 9.52 -0.92 6.42
CA LEU A 138 9.76 -0.11 7.62
C LEU A 138 9.95 -0.96 8.87
N ALA A 139 9.22 -2.08 9.01
CA ALA A 139 9.42 -3.02 10.09
C ALA A 139 10.82 -3.66 10.05
N VAL A 140 11.29 -4.07 8.86
CA VAL A 140 12.66 -4.59 8.68
C VAL A 140 13.70 -3.52 9.03
N ASP A 141 13.51 -2.28 8.56
CA ASP A 141 14.38 -1.14 8.86
C ASP A 141 14.41 -0.83 10.37
N ALA A 142 13.28 -0.94 11.06
CA ALA A 142 13.21 -0.79 12.52
C ALA A 142 13.97 -1.90 13.28
N LEU A 143 13.86 -3.16 12.84
CA LEU A 143 14.66 -4.26 13.40
C LEU A 143 16.16 -4.02 13.21
N ARG A 144 16.59 -3.63 12.00
CA ARG A 144 18.00 -3.33 11.69
C ARG A 144 18.57 -2.21 12.56
N ARG A 145 17.79 -1.14 12.78
CA ARG A 145 18.21 -0.04 13.67
C ARG A 145 18.31 -0.45 15.13
N ARG A 146 17.39 -1.30 15.59
CA ARG A 146 17.29 -1.68 17.00
C ARG A 146 18.30 -2.76 17.40
N ASP A 147 18.38 -3.83 16.61
CA ASP A 147 19.13 -5.03 16.96
C ASP A 147 20.46 -5.14 16.22
N GLY A 148 20.71 -4.25 15.26
CA GLY A 148 21.83 -4.34 14.32
C GLY A 148 21.45 -5.09 13.04
N ASP A 149 22.38 -5.10 12.09
CA ASP A 149 22.19 -5.70 10.77
C ASP A 149 22.89 -7.06 10.72
N ASP A 150 22.15 -8.15 10.92
CA ASP A 150 22.67 -9.51 10.80
C ASP A 150 22.52 -10.07 9.37
N ASP A 151 23.04 -11.28 9.12
CA ASP A 151 22.98 -11.88 7.78
C ASP A 151 21.54 -12.16 7.32
N ALA A 152 20.62 -12.46 8.23
CA ALA A 152 19.23 -12.71 7.90
C ALA A 152 18.54 -11.41 7.45
N LEU A 153 18.71 -10.32 8.19
CA LEU A 153 18.19 -9.00 7.84
C LEU A 153 18.82 -8.45 6.54
N ARG A 154 20.11 -8.70 6.30
CA ARG A 154 20.76 -8.38 5.02
C ARG A 154 20.14 -9.15 3.85
N ALA A 155 19.88 -10.45 4.02
CA ALA A 155 19.24 -11.25 2.98
C ALA A 155 17.81 -10.76 2.68
N ILE A 156 17.04 -10.43 3.72
CA ILE A 156 15.70 -9.84 3.57
C ILE A 156 15.77 -8.49 2.84
N ALA A 157 16.68 -7.59 3.24
CA ALA A 157 16.86 -6.31 2.57
C ALA A 157 17.33 -6.47 1.11
N GLY A 158 18.13 -7.49 0.81
CA GLY A 158 18.56 -7.85 -0.55
C GLY A 158 17.40 -8.25 -1.46
N TRP A 159 16.35 -8.86 -0.92
CA TRP A 159 15.11 -9.11 -1.68
C TRP A 159 14.43 -7.80 -2.08
N PHE A 160 14.31 -6.86 -1.15
CA PHE A 160 13.73 -5.53 -1.43
C PHE A 160 14.56 -4.74 -2.44
N ASP A 161 15.89 -4.86 -2.40
CA ASP A 161 16.78 -4.24 -3.38
C ASP A 161 16.57 -4.83 -4.79
N SER A 162 16.44 -6.15 -4.87
CA SER A 162 16.15 -6.85 -6.13
C SER A 162 14.77 -6.47 -6.68
N TYR A 163 13.76 -6.39 -5.81
CA TYR A 163 12.41 -6.00 -6.22
C TYR A 163 12.35 -4.55 -6.64
N LEU A 164 13.04 -3.65 -5.91
CA LEU A 164 13.14 -2.25 -6.29
C LEU A 164 13.84 -2.09 -7.64
N HIS A 165 14.89 -2.86 -7.91
CA HIS A 165 15.51 -2.87 -9.23
C HIS A 165 14.51 -3.28 -10.32
N TRP A 166 13.76 -4.36 -10.11
CA TRP A 166 12.73 -4.82 -11.06
C TRP A 166 11.62 -3.78 -11.26
N LEU A 167 11.14 -3.13 -10.19
CA LEU A 167 10.15 -2.05 -10.28
C LEU A 167 10.62 -0.91 -11.17
N ARG A 168 11.91 -0.57 -11.14
CA ARG A 168 12.49 0.55 -11.87
C ARG A 168 12.86 0.24 -13.32
N THR A 169 12.94 -1.03 -13.72
CA THR A 169 13.49 -1.44 -15.02
C THR A 169 12.59 -2.35 -15.85
N SER A 170 11.63 -3.04 -15.23
CA SER A 170 10.70 -3.92 -15.94
C SER A 170 9.63 -3.13 -16.70
N ALA A 171 9.06 -3.74 -17.75
CA ALA A 171 7.97 -3.13 -18.51
C ALA A 171 6.74 -2.82 -17.63
N ASN A 172 6.33 -3.76 -16.78
CA ASN A 172 5.23 -3.54 -15.83
C ASN A 172 5.57 -2.42 -14.82
N GLY A 173 6.81 -2.39 -14.34
CA GLY A 173 7.29 -1.35 -13.43
C GLY A 173 7.29 0.05 -14.03
N ILE A 174 7.64 0.18 -15.31
CA ILE A 174 7.60 1.44 -16.04
C ILE A 174 6.13 1.86 -16.30
N ASP A 175 5.28 0.91 -16.71
CA ASP A 175 3.85 1.15 -16.94
C ASP A 175 3.15 1.72 -15.70
N GLU A 176 3.35 1.12 -14.51
CA GLU A 176 2.79 1.65 -13.26
C GLU A 176 3.40 2.99 -12.84
N ALA A 177 4.68 3.22 -13.13
CA ALA A 177 5.35 4.47 -12.79
C ALA A 177 4.79 5.68 -13.57
N ASP A 178 4.18 5.43 -14.73
CA ASP A 178 3.57 6.46 -15.59
C ASP A 178 2.10 6.76 -15.21
N GLU A 179 1.51 6.02 -14.26
CA GLU A 179 0.15 6.28 -13.78
C GLU A 179 0.06 7.59 -12.98
N ILE A 180 -0.99 8.36 -13.24
CA ILE A 180 -1.19 9.70 -12.65
C ILE A 180 -2.22 9.74 -11.51
N ASN A 181 -2.97 8.66 -11.30
CA ASN A 181 -3.94 8.51 -10.21
C ASN A 181 -3.28 7.85 -8.98
N ASN A 182 -4.09 7.36 -8.03
CA ASN A 182 -3.63 6.63 -6.85
C ASN A 182 -2.58 5.52 -7.12
N HIS A 183 -2.56 4.89 -8.29
CA HIS A 183 -1.52 3.93 -8.68
C HIS A 183 -0.11 4.54 -8.66
N GLY A 184 0.06 5.73 -9.25
CA GLY A 184 1.34 6.46 -9.20
C GLY A 184 1.77 6.79 -7.77
N THR A 185 0.82 7.19 -6.91
CA THR A 185 1.07 7.44 -5.49
C THR A 185 1.51 6.17 -4.76
N CYS A 186 0.87 5.03 -5.05
CA CYS A 186 1.24 3.72 -4.50
C CYS A 186 2.64 3.29 -4.95
N TYR A 187 2.98 3.51 -6.21
CA TYR A 187 4.31 3.22 -6.76
C TYR A 187 5.38 4.07 -6.06
N VAL A 188 5.14 5.38 -5.90
CA VAL A 188 6.06 6.29 -5.22
C VAL A 188 6.26 5.90 -3.74
N LEU A 189 5.21 5.53 -3.02
CA LEU A 189 5.33 5.07 -1.64
C LEU A 189 6.21 3.82 -1.52
N GLN A 190 5.98 2.82 -2.39
CA GLN A 190 6.80 1.61 -2.43
C GLN A 190 8.27 1.94 -2.71
N CYS A 191 8.53 2.77 -3.73
CA CYS A 191 9.87 3.23 -4.05
C CYS A 191 10.54 3.94 -2.87
N ALA A 192 9.84 4.83 -2.17
CA ALA A 192 10.36 5.54 -1.00
C ALA A 192 10.72 4.59 0.15
N ALA A 193 9.81 3.67 0.50
CA ALA A 193 10.02 2.71 1.59
C ALA A 193 11.18 1.75 1.30
N PHE A 194 11.25 1.21 0.08
CA PHE A 194 12.30 0.26 -0.29
C PHE A 194 13.65 0.96 -0.46
N ALA A 195 13.68 2.16 -1.03
CA ALA A 195 14.90 2.95 -1.16
C ALA A 195 15.50 3.32 0.21
N ARG A 196 14.63 3.63 1.20
CA ARG A 196 15.06 3.86 2.57
C ARG A 196 15.73 2.64 3.17
N LEU A 197 15.08 1.47 3.10
CA LEU A 197 15.62 0.21 3.63
C LEU A 197 16.95 -0.18 2.97
N THR A 198 17.08 0.04 1.66
CA THR A 198 18.22 -0.42 0.85
C THR A 198 19.30 0.64 0.65
N GLY A 199 19.09 1.86 1.14
CA GLY A 199 20.02 2.98 0.99
C GLY A 199 20.11 3.55 -0.44
N ARG A 200 19.12 3.30 -1.30
CA ARG A 200 19.09 3.73 -2.71
C ARG A 200 18.64 5.18 -2.87
N ARG A 201 19.46 6.13 -2.40
CA ARG A 201 19.15 7.58 -2.41
C ARG A 201 18.65 8.12 -3.76
N ALA A 202 19.27 7.74 -4.87
CA ALA A 202 18.85 8.19 -6.20
C ALA A 202 17.39 7.80 -6.55
N VAL A 203 16.90 6.67 -6.03
CA VAL A 203 15.50 6.27 -6.21
C VAL A 203 14.58 7.12 -5.32
N ALA A 204 14.99 7.44 -4.10
CA ALA A 204 14.24 8.35 -3.24
C ALA A 204 14.16 9.75 -3.84
N ASP A 205 15.25 10.25 -4.44
CA ASP A 205 15.26 11.55 -5.13
C ASP A 205 14.31 11.54 -6.34
N TRP A 206 14.36 10.49 -7.17
CA TRP A 206 13.40 10.31 -8.26
C TRP A 206 11.95 10.29 -7.76
N ALA A 207 11.68 9.54 -6.69
CA ALA A 207 10.35 9.42 -6.11
C ALA A 207 9.83 10.77 -5.56
N ARG A 208 10.72 11.57 -4.97
CA ARG A 208 10.41 12.95 -4.56
C ARG A 208 10.03 13.81 -5.77
N THR A 209 10.81 13.77 -6.85
CA THR A 209 10.52 14.51 -8.07
C THR A 209 9.18 14.09 -8.69
N GLN A 210 8.89 12.79 -8.77
CA GLN A 210 7.59 12.33 -9.26
C GLN A 210 6.43 12.85 -8.40
N LEU A 211 6.60 12.79 -7.08
CA LEU A 211 5.59 13.29 -6.15
C LEU A 211 5.33 14.79 -6.36
N THR A 212 6.38 15.61 -6.44
CA THR A 212 6.25 17.08 -6.48
C THR A 212 5.89 17.62 -7.85
N ASP A 213 6.38 17.01 -8.92
CA ASP A 213 6.33 17.58 -10.26
C ASP A 213 5.21 16.96 -11.10
N VAL A 214 4.77 15.75 -10.77
CA VAL A 214 3.75 15.00 -11.51
C VAL A 214 2.50 14.76 -10.67
N LEU A 215 2.63 14.03 -9.56
CA LEU A 215 1.47 13.52 -8.81
C LEU A 215 0.72 14.65 -8.09
N ILE A 216 1.38 15.46 -7.26
CA ILE A 216 0.72 16.56 -6.54
C ILE A 216 0.03 17.54 -7.51
N PRO A 217 0.70 18.04 -8.58
CA PRO A 217 0.06 18.95 -9.52
C PRO A 217 -1.13 18.36 -10.28
N THR A 218 -1.11 17.05 -10.53
CA THR A 218 -2.15 16.37 -11.33
C THR A 218 -3.32 15.86 -10.48
N GLN A 219 -3.05 15.43 -9.24
CA GLN A 219 -4.06 14.77 -8.40
C GLN A 219 -4.84 15.73 -7.51
N ILE A 220 -4.29 16.90 -7.16
CA ILE A 220 -4.89 17.80 -6.18
C ILE A 220 -5.36 19.08 -6.84
N ALA A 221 -6.68 19.29 -6.93
CA ALA A 221 -7.26 20.52 -7.44
C ALA A 221 -7.00 21.71 -6.48
N PRO A 222 -7.16 22.97 -6.93
CA PRO A 222 -6.94 24.16 -6.09
C PRO A 222 -7.70 24.19 -4.77
N ASP A 223 -8.85 23.52 -4.70
CA ASP A 223 -9.69 23.43 -3.50
C ASP A 223 -9.32 22.25 -2.57
N GLY A 224 -8.31 21.47 -2.93
CA GLY A 224 -7.88 20.27 -2.22
C GLY A 224 -8.63 19.00 -2.63
N SER A 225 -9.65 19.09 -3.50
CA SER A 225 -10.32 17.90 -4.00
C SER A 225 -9.38 17.03 -4.84
N GLN A 226 -9.71 15.75 -5.00
CA GLN A 226 -8.93 14.76 -5.77
C GLN A 226 -9.73 14.29 -6.99
N PRO A 227 -9.69 14.99 -8.14
CA PRO A 227 -10.65 14.80 -9.23
C PRO A 227 -10.64 13.39 -9.85
N LEU A 228 -9.45 12.79 -10.00
CA LEU A 228 -9.32 11.44 -10.57
C LEU A 228 -9.96 10.38 -9.68
N GLU A 229 -9.91 10.58 -8.36
CA GLU A 229 -10.50 9.69 -7.36
C GLU A 229 -12.00 9.94 -7.20
N LEU A 230 -12.42 11.21 -7.25
CA LEU A 230 -13.83 11.61 -7.24
C LEU A 230 -14.62 11.11 -8.46
N ALA A 231 -13.95 10.87 -9.60
CA ALA A 231 -14.56 10.34 -10.80
C ALA A 231 -14.88 8.83 -10.72
N ARG A 232 -14.46 8.14 -9.64
CA ARG A 232 -14.63 6.70 -9.48
C ARG A 232 -15.99 6.34 -8.88
N THR A 233 -16.33 5.06 -8.95
CA THR A 233 -17.58 4.52 -8.35
C THR A 233 -17.54 4.41 -6.82
N LYS A 234 -16.36 4.55 -6.22
CA LYS A 234 -16.14 4.58 -4.76
C LYS A 234 -15.38 5.86 -4.35
N PRO A 235 -15.91 7.05 -4.67
CA PRO A 235 -15.13 8.28 -4.62
C PRO A 235 -14.67 8.66 -3.20
N PHE A 236 -15.41 8.27 -2.16
CA PHE A 236 -14.98 8.53 -0.78
C PHE A 236 -13.80 7.64 -0.41
N GLY A 237 -13.93 6.33 -0.62
CA GLY A 237 -12.86 5.36 -0.38
C GLY A 237 -11.56 5.65 -1.17
N TYR A 238 -11.65 5.98 -2.46
CA TYR A 238 -10.46 6.30 -3.27
C TYR A 238 -9.76 7.58 -2.79
N CYS A 239 -10.50 8.64 -2.44
CA CYS A 239 -9.92 9.87 -1.88
C CYS A 239 -9.22 9.62 -0.54
N LEU A 240 -9.80 8.80 0.33
CA LEU A 240 -9.20 8.42 1.61
C LEU A 240 -7.91 7.60 1.39
N PHE A 241 -8.00 6.58 0.54
CA PHE A 241 -6.89 5.70 0.21
C PHE A 241 -5.69 6.46 -0.37
N ASN A 242 -5.91 7.28 -1.41
CA ASN A 242 -4.84 8.02 -2.05
C ASN A 242 -4.19 9.02 -1.08
N LEU A 243 -4.99 9.71 -0.25
CA LEU A 243 -4.49 10.64 0.74
C LEU A 243 -3.62 9.95 1.81
N ASP A 244 -4.01 8.76 2.27
CA ASP A 244 -3.24 7.96 3.23
C ASP A 244 -1.89 7.50 2.65
N VAL A 245 -1.90 7.01 1.41
CA VAL A 245 -0.67 6.59 0.70
C VAL A 245 0.24 7.80 0.44
N MET A 246 -0.32 8.92 0.00
CA MET A 246 0.41 10.17 -0.23
C MET A 246 1.04 10.70 1.06
N ALA A 247 0.32 10.67 2.18
CA ALA A 247 0.85 11.08 3.47
C ALA A 247 2.06 10.22 3.89
N GLY A 248 2.01 8.90 3.67
CA GLY A 248 3.15 8.01 3.89
C GLY A 248 4.35 8.37 3.01
N ALA A 249 4.11 8.65 1.73
CA ALA A 249 5.18 9.00 0.79
C ALA A 249 5.83 10.34 1.18
N ILE A 250 5.02 11.35 1.50
CA ILE A 250 5.47 12.64 2.01
C ILE A 250 6.31 12.48 3.28
N HIS A 251 5.89 11.63 4.21
CA HIS A 251 6.63 11.41 5.44
C HIS A 251 8.03 10.82 5.17
N LEU A 252 8.10 9.75 4.37
CA LEU A 252 9.35 9.05 4.08
C LEU A 252 10.31 9.89 3.23
N LEU A 253 9.78 10.62 2.24
CA LEU A 253 10.58 11.46 1.36
C LEU A 253 10.91 12.78 2.03
N GLY A 254 10.05 13.31 2.90
CA GLY A 254 10.26 14.59 3.58
C GLY A 254 11.18 14.50 4.80
N ASP A 255 11.58 13.30 5.23
CA ASP A 255 12.21 13.06 6.54
C ASP A 255 11.40 13.72 7.68
N GLY A 256 10.07 13.65 7.59
CA GLY A 256 9.14 14.30 8.53
C GLY A 256 9.00 15.83 8.40
N SER A 257 9.70 16.47 7.46
CA SER A 257 9.60 17.91 7.21
C SER A 257 8.22 18.32 6.66
N PRO A 258 7.65 19.45 7.12
CA PRO A 258 6.37 19.96 6.60
C PRO A 258 6.46 20.50 5.16
N GLN A 259 7.66 20.66 4.59
CA GLN A 259 7.83 21.29 3.28
C GLN A 259 7.04 20.59 2.17
N LEU A 260 7.06 19.25 2.13
CA LEU A 260 6.34 18.49 1.11
C LEU A 260 4.82 18.53 1.29
N TRP A 261 4.31 18.80 2.50
CA TRP A 261 2.87 19.00 2.71
C TRP A 261 2.35 20.28 2.03
N HIS A 262 3.23 21.26 1.79
CA HIS A 262 2.91 22.52 1.15
C HIS A 262 3.30 22.59 -0.32
N ALA A 263 3.94 21.55 -0.86
CA ALA A 263 4.27 21.44 -2.27
C ALA A 263 3.01 21.57 -3.13
N ARG A 264 3.12 22.29 -4.25
CA ARG A 264 2.02 22.59 -5.17
C ARG A 264 2.58 22.95 -6.55
N GLY A 265 1.83 22.64 -7.59
CA GLY A 265 2.01 23.20 -8.93
C GLY A 265 1.34 24.58 -9.07
N PRO A 266 1.49 25.25 -10.22
CA PRO A 266 0.95 26.59 -10.46
C PRO A 266 -0.58 26.73 -10.29
N ALA A 267 -1.32 25.65 -10.56
CA ALA A 267 -2.78 25.62 -10.53
C ALA A 267 -3.31 24.40 -9.76
N SER A 268 -2.53 23.85 -8.83
CA SER A 268 -2.92 22.72 -7.99
C SER A 268 -3.08 23.18 -6.54
N GLY A 269 -3.81 22.37 -5.75
CA GLY A 269 -3.71 22.42 -4.30
C GLY A 269 -2.43 21.75 -3.83
N SER A 270 -2.24 21.74 -2.51
CA SER A 270 -1.18 20.99 -1.83
C SER A 270 -1.74 19.78 -1.07
N PRO A 271 -0.89 18.83 -0.63
CA PRO A 271 -1.32 17.74 0.25
C PRO A 271 -2.00 18.22 1.53
N ALA A 272 -1.57 19.36 2.09
CA ALA A 272 -2.25 19.97 3.24
C ALA A 272 -3.67 20.45 2.91
N ASP A 273 -3.87 20.97 1.69
CA ASP A 273 -5.20 21.37 1.19
C ASP A 273 -6.08 20.13 1.00
N ALA A 274 -5.54 19.02 0.48
CA ALA A 274 -6.27 17.76 0.35
C ALA A 274 -6.69 17.14 1.69
N LEU A 275 -5.80 17.19 2.69
CA LEU A 275 -6.14 16.79 4.05
C LEU A 275 -7.23 17.69 4.65
N SER A 276 -7.12 19.00 4.44
CA SER A 276 -8.13 19.97 4.88
C SER A 276 -9.48 19.76 4.18
N TYR A 277 -9.47 19.37 2.91
CA TYR A 277 -10.68 19.05 2.15
C TYR A 277 -11.39 17.81 2.71
N MET A 278 -10.63 16.76 3.03
CA MET A 278 -11.20 15.49 3.49
C MET A 278 -11.60 15.48 4.98
N ALA A 279 -10.90 16.24 5.85
CA ALA A 279 -11.11 16.18 7.30
C ALA A 279 -12.56 16.41 7.76
N PRO A 280 -13.34 17.37 7.22
CA PRO A 280 -14.74 17.55 7.58
C PRO A 280 -15.62 16.35 7.25
N PHE A 281 -15.33 15.62 6.17
CA PHE A 281 -16.09 14.45 5.73
C PHE A 281 -15.69 13.18 6.49
N ILE A 282 -14.44 13.12 6.96
CA ILE A 282 -14.01 12.07 7.89
C ILE A 282 -14.68 12.26 9.26
N ALA A 283 -14.77 13.50 9.74
CA ALA A 283 -15.44 13.82 11.00
C ALA A 283 -16.96 13.58 10.94
N ASP A 284 -17.58 13.89 9.80
CA ASP A 284 -19.01 13.67 9.57
C ASP A 284 -19.27 13.28 8.11
N LYS A 285 -19.35 11.96 7.88
CA LYS A 285 -19.59 11.36 6.56
C LYS A 285 -20.92 11.79 5.93
N SER A 286 -21.89 12.28 6.72
CA SER A 286 -23.18 12.77 6.19
C SER A 286 -23.04 14.06 5.38
N ARG A 287 -21.92 14.77 5.55
CA ARG A 287 -21.61 16.02 4.82
C ARG A 287 -20.95 15.79 3.46
N TRP A 288 -20.70 14.53 3.08
CA TRP A 288 -20.09 14.19 1.80
C TRP A 288 -20.97 14.68 0.63
N PRO A 289 -20.46 15.54 -0.26
CA PRO A 289 -21.28 16.19 -1.29
C PRO A 289 -21.38 15.38 -2.59
N HIS A 290 -20.64 14.27 -2.70
CA HIS A 290 -20.60 13.44 -3.91
C HIS A 290 -21.41 12.15 -3.75
N ALA A 291 -21.43 11.34 -4.81
CA ALA A 291 -22.06 10.02 -4.76
C ALA A 291 -21.47 9.15 -3.63
N ARG A 292 -22.33 8.31 -3.05
CA ARG A 292 -21.90 7.28 -2.10
C ARG A 292 -21.12 6.20 -2.85
N ASP A 293 -20.17 5.60 -2.14
CA ASP A 293 -19.45 4.44 -2.65
C ASP A 293 -20.43 3.29 -2.94
N VAL A 294 -20.33 2.69 -4.14
CA VAL A 294 -21.22 1.58 -4.55
C VAL A 294 -21.05 0.32 -3.69
N GLU A 295 -19.90 0.16 -3.03
CA GLU A 295 -19.65 -0.88 -2.02
C GLU A 295 -18.89 -0.26 -0.84
N TYR A 296 -19.08 -0.84 0.34
CA TYR A 296 -18.32 -0.51 1.56
C TYR A 296 -18.49 0.91 2.12
N TRP A 297 -19.46 1.68 1.61
CA TRP A 297 -19.80 3.02 2.10
C TRP A 297 -19.94 3.07 3.64
N GLU A 298 -20.63 2.08 4.23
CA GLU A 298 -20.88 2.04 5.67
C GLU A 298 -19.65 1.70 6.52
N ASN A 299 -18.58 1.22 5.90
CA ASN A 299 -17.38 0.76 6.61
C ASN A 299 -16.28 1.82 6.70
N TRP A 300 -16.43 2.95 5.99
CA TRP A 300 -15.58 4.12 6.12
C TRP A 300 -16.18 5.15 7.10
N PRO A 301 -15.37 6.04 7.70
CA PRO A 301 -13.91 6.06 7.71
C PRO A 301 -13.30 5.15 8.78
N VAL A 302 -12.00 4.86 8.64
CA VAL A 302 -11.18 4.16 9.66
C VAL A 302 -10.11 5.11 10.20
N ARG A 303 -9.18 4.62 11.03
CA ARG A 303 -8.07 5.41 11.60
C ARG A 303 -7.01 5.82 10.57
N HIS A 304 -7.41 6.69 9.63
CA HIS A 304 -6.64 7.15 8.48
C HIS A 304 -5.27 7.75 8.86
N PRO A 305 -4.12 7.16 8.48
CA PRO A 305 -2.78 7.65 8.81
C PRO A 305 -2.52 9.08 8.34
N SER A 306 -3.17 9.54 7.28
CA SER A 306 -3.04 10.93 6.81
C SER A 306 -3.35 11.97 7.88
N LEU A 307 -4.35 11.72 8.74
CA LEU A 307 -4.68 12.59 9.87
C LEU A 307 -3.57 12.63 10.92
N LEU A 308 -2.95 11.48 11.23
CA LEU A 308 -1.86 11.42 12.20
C LEU A 308 -0.58 12.06 11.66
N ILE A 309 -0.12 11.59 10.50
CA ILE A 309 1.13 12.05 9.88
C ILE A 309 1.02 13.53 9.54
N GLY A 310 -0.07 13.95 8.91
CA GLY A 310 -0.32 15.35 8.58
C GLY A 310 -0.55 16.21 9.82
N GLY A 311 -1.30 15.70 10.81
CA GLY A 311 -1.52 16.38 12.08
C GLY A 311 -0.21 16.68 12.82
N MET A 312 0.71 15.72 12.86
CA MET A 312 2.04 15.92 13.45
C MET A 312 2.90 16.89 12.65
N ALA A 313 3.03 16.67 11.34
CA ALA A 313 3.88 17.50 10.48
C ALA A 313 3.42 18.96 10.41
N LEU A 314 2.10 19.19 10.39
CA LEU A 314 1.49 20.52 10.27
C LEU A 314 1.15 21.17 11.62
N GLY A 315 1.41 20.49 12.76
CA GLY A 315 1.06 20.99 14.09
C GLY A 315 -0.46 21.13 14.34
N ARG A 316 -1.27 20.28 13.71
CA ARG A 316 -2.75 20.32 13.75
C ARG A 316 -3.30 19.27 14.71
N THR A 317 -3.39 19.64 15.98
CA THR A 317 -3.85 18.73 17.07
C THR A 317 -5.28 18.21 16.87
N GLU A 318 -6.13 18.95 16.16
CA GLU A 318 -7.49 18.54 15.83
C GLU A 318 -7.53 17.33 14.88
N TYR A 319 -6.55 17.19 13.98
CA TYR A 319 -6.44 16.00 13.12
C TYR A 319 -6.02 14.78 13.93
N ILE A 320 -5.12 14.95 14.90
CA ILE A 320 -4.69 13.90 15.82
C ILE A 320 -5.86 13.46 16.71
N ALA A 321 -6.66 14.41 17.18
CA ALA A 321 -7.86 14.13 17.97
C ALA A 321 -8.91 13.34 17.15
N LEU A 322 -9.17 13.75 15.91
CA LEU A 322 -10.07 13.04 15.00
C LEU A 322 -9.56 11.61 14.75
N TRP A 323 -8.29 11.46 14.38
CA TRP A 323 -7.63 10.16 14.17
C TRP A 323 -7.81 9.21 15.37
N SER A 324 -7.62 9.73 16.58
CA SER A 324 -7.72 8.95 17.82
C SER A 324 -9.13 8.39 18.07
N GLY A 325 -10.16 9.07 17.57
CA GLY A 325 -11.57 8.67 17.72
C GLY A 325 -12.06 7.64 16.69
N LEU A 326 -11.28 7.35 15.64
CA LEU A 326 -11.67 6.46 14.55
C LEU A 326 -11.27 5.00 14.82
N ASP A 327 -11.95 4.07 14.13
CA ASP A 327 -11.74 2.62 14.26
C ASP A 327 -10.29 2.23 13.89
N PRO A 328 -9.47 1.74 14.84
CA PRO A 328 -8.12 1.27 14.58
C PRO A 328 -8.05 -0.13 13.95
N HIS A 329 -9.13 -0.90 14.00
CA HIS A 329 -9.12 -2.34 13.79
C HIS A 329 -10.27 -2.78 12.87
N PRO A 330 -10.32 -2.27 11.63
CA PRO A 330 -11.32 -2.74 10.68
C PRO A 330 -11.16 -4.24 10.45
N THR A 331 -12.29 -4.94 10.37
CA THR A 331 -12.35 -6.40 10.21
C THR A 331 -12.70 -6.82 8.78
N LEU A 332 -13.23 -5.91 7.97
CA LEU A 332 -13.66 -6.21 6.62
C LEU A 332 -12.44 -6.30 5.67
N PRO A 333 -12.26 -7.41 4.92
CA PRO A 333 -11.06 -7.61 4.09
C PRO A 333 -10.78 -6.48 3.09
N GLU A 334 -11.82 -5.91 2.45
CA GLU A 334 -11.62 -4.82 1.50
C GLU A 334 -11.13 -3.53 2.19
N ILE A 335 -11.61 -3.25 3.40
CA ILE A 335 -11.15 -2.08 4.17
C ILE A 335 -9.71 -2.29 4.63
N ILE A 336 -9.38 -3.49 5.10
CA ILE A 336 -8.01 -3.85 5.46
C ILE A 336 -7.07 -3.68 4.26
N ARG A 337 -7.49 -4.12 3.07
CA ARG A 337 -6.73 -3.96 1.82
C ARG A 337 -6.49 -2.50 1.47
N ASN A 338 -7.50 -1.63 1.64
CA ASN A 338 -7.39 -0.21 1.34
C ASN A 338 -6.93 0.64 2.54
N TYR A 339 -6.37 0.00 3.57
CA TYR A 339 -5.78 0.65 4.75
C TYR A 339 -4.34 0.12 4.97
N PRO A 340 -3.37 0.44 4.09
CA PRO A 340 -2.08 -0.26 4.06
C PRO A 340 -1.07 0.17 5.14
N LEU A 341 -1.25 1.33 5.78
CA LEU A 341 -0.37 1.87 6.82
C LEU A 341 -1.14 1.86 8.15
N ARG A 342 -0.69 1.06 9.12
CA ARG A 342 -1.51 0.65 10.28
C ARG A 342 -0.80 0.77 11.61
N GLN A 343 0.52 0.74 11.65
CA GLN A 343 1.31 0.74 12.88
C GLN A 343 2.01 2.09 13.07
N PRO A 344 1.37 3.09 13.72
CA PRO A 344 1.93 4.43 13.91
C PRO A 344 3.40 4.45 14.33
N LEU A 345 3.80 3.57 15.25
CA LEU A 345 5.17 3.49 15.78
C LEU A 345 6.26 3.22 14.73
N LEU A 346 5.90 2.75 13.55
CA LEU A 346 6.85 2.57 12.44
C LEU A 346 6.97 3.82 11.55
N TRP A 347 6.05 4.77 11.70
CA TRP A 347 5.90 5.98 10.88
C TRP A 347 6.12 7.28 11.65
N VAL A 348 6.23 7.26 12.99
CA VAL A 348 6.34 8.48 13.82
C VAL A 348 7.52 8.45 14.76
#